data_AF-A0A1S3CUA6-F1
#
_entry.id   AF-A0A1S3CUA6-F1
#
_cell.length_a   1.000
_cell.length_b   1.000
_cell.length_c   1.000
_cell.angle_alpha   90.00
_cell.angle_beta   90.00
_cell.angle_gamma   90.00
#
_symmetry.space_group_name_H-M   'P 1'
#
loop_
_entity.id
_entity.type
_entity.pdbx_description
1 polymer ?
#
loop_
_entity_poly.entity_id
_entity_poly.type
_entity_poly.pdbx_seq_one_letter_code
_entity_poly.pdbx_strand_id
1 'polypeptide(L)'
;MRNPFSGTSKPEDETTSTKPVFGDKMNSVSKECTQLKHQYDECFQTWFTEKFLKGDTDDSMCSPLLKVYQSCVQKAMKEQQIDLGDVVKNHLNTPEECKPPS
;
A
#
# COMPACT_ATOMS: atom_id res chain seq x y z
N MET A 1 -18.18 -5.22 53.26
CA MET A 1 -16.80 -4.68 53.31
C MET A 1 -16.01 -5.28 52.15
N ARG A 2 -15.48 -4.39 51.30
CA ARG A 2 -14.45 -4.53 50.24
C ARG A 2 -14.39 -5.79 49.36
N ASN A 3 -14.82 -5.57 48.11
CA ASN A 3 -14.22 -6.12 46.90
C ASN A 3 -12.82 -5.50 46.68
N PRO A 4 -11.80 -6.30 46.31
CA PRO A 4 -10.81 -5.80 45.37
C PRO A 4 -10.26 -6.92 44.47
N PHE A 5 -10.94 -7.19 43.34
CA PHE A 5 -10.22 -7.71 42.17
C PHE A 5 -10.55 -6.78 41.00
N SER A 6 -9.84 -5.66 40.98
CA SER A 6 -9.71 -4.78 39.84
C SER A 6 -8.85 -5.50 38.81
N GLY A 7 -9.50 -5.99 37.75
CA GLY A 7 -8.85 -6.48 36.55
C GLY A 7 -9.59 -5.89 35.36
N THR A 8 -9.22 -4.67 34.98
CA THR A 8 -9.65 -4.05 33.74
C THR A 8 -8.98 -4.77 32.56
N SER A 9 -9.63 -5.79 32.01
CA SER A 9 -9.34 -6.27 30.66
C SER A 9 -10.13 -5.42 29.66
N LYS A 10 -9.35 -4.61 28.94
CA LYS A 10 -9.67 -3.74 27.82
C LYS A 10 -10.65 -4.37 26.80
N PRO A 11 -11.55 -3.59 26.18
CA PRO A 11 -12.36 -4.07 25.06
C PRO A 11 -11.43 -4.37 23.88
N GLU A 12 -11.33 -5.64 23.54
CA GLU A 12 -10.86 -6.13 22.26
C GLU A 12 -12.03 -6.04 21.27
N ASP A 13 -11.80 -5.22 20.26
CA ASP A 13 -12.71 -4.79 19.21
C ASP A 13 -13.54 -5.96 18.65
N GLU A 14 -14.85 -5.91 18.92
CA GLU A 14 -15.87 -6.70 18.24
C GLU A 14 -15.71 -6.54 16.72
N THR A 15 -15.52 -7.65 16.01
CA THR A 15 -16.54 -8.15 15.08
C THR A 15 -16.12 -9.52 14.56
N THR A 16 -16.68 -10.56 15.18
CA THR A 16 -16.83 -11.88 14.58
C THR A 16 -18.17 -11.90 13.84
N SER A 17 -18.22 -12.06 12.50
CA SER A 17 -19.24 -12.87 11.80
C SER A 17 -19.17 -12.74 10.26
N THR A 18 -18.73 -13.84 9.62
CA THR A 18 -19.23 -14.45 8.36
C THR A 18 -19.59 -13.57 7.13
N LYS A 19 -18.75 -13.61 6.07
CA LYS A 19 -19.06 -13.69 4.60
C LYS A 19 -17.84 -13.27 3.72
N PRO A 20 -17.86 -13.58 2.41
CA PRO A 20 -16.99 -14.56 1.73
C PRO A 20 -15.51 -14.13 1.54
N VAL A 21 -14.60 -15.11 1.44
CA VAL A 21 -13.21 -14.90 1.00
C VAL A 21 -13.21 -14.59 -0.50
N PHE A 22 -13.38 -13.32 -0.87
CA PHE A 22 -13.08 -12.81 -2.21
C PHE A 22 -12.09 -11.65 -2.10
N GLY A 23 -10.82 -11.95 -2.36
CA GLY A 23 -9.77 -10.97 -2.60
C GLY A 23 -8.97 -10.63 -1.35
N ASP A 24 -7.80 -11.26 -1.21
CA ASP A 24 -6.76 -10.89 -0.25
C ASP A 24 -6.34 -9.42 -0.47
N LYS A 25 -7.05 -8.51 0.18
CA LYS A 25 -6.71 -7.09 0.27
C LYS A 25 -5.44 -6.97 1.11
N MET A 26 -4.29 -7.06 0.44
CA MET A 26 -2.98 -7.04 1.08
C MET A 26 -2.83 -5.82 1.99
N ASN A 27 -2.33 -6.07 3.20
CA ASN A 27 -2.01 -5.00 4.14
C ASN A 27 -0.84 -4.18 3.60
N SER A 28 -0.87 -2.86 3.83
CA SER A 28 0.28 -2.01 3.54
C SER A 28 1.36 -2.19 4.61
N VAL A 29 2.54 -1.57 4.41
CA VAL A 29 3.66 -1.65 5.36
C VAL A 29 3.29 -1.17 6.77
N SER A 30 2.28 -0.31 6.87
CA SER A 30 1.64 0.08 8.13
C SER A 30 0.11 0.02 8.00
N LYS A 31 -0.55 -0.24 9.13
CA LYS A 31 -2.02 -0.31 9.21
C LYS A 31 -2.70 0.99 8.78
N GLU A 32 -2.07 2.13 9.09
CA GLU A 32 -2.53 3.47 8.71
C GLU A 32 -2.59 3.66 7.18
N CYS A 33 -1.66 3.03 6.44
CA CYS A 33 -1.62 3.15 4.99
C CYS A 33 -2.46 2.07 4.26
N THR A 34 -3.01 1.08 4.97
CA THR A 34 -3.77 -0.03 4.36
C THR A 34 -5.05 0.47 3.69
N GLN A 35 -5.79 1.37 4.35
CA GLN A 35 -7.02 1.93 3.77
C GLN A 35 -6.72 2.77 2.51
N LEU A 36 -5.64 3.55 2.53
CA LEU A 36 -5.18 4.36 1.40
C LEU A 36 -4.70 3.47 0.24
N LYS A 37 -4.02 2.37 0.55
CA LYS A 37 -3.60 1.36 -0.43
C LYS A 37 -4.79 0.80 -1.19
N HIS A 38 -5.84 0.39 -0.48
CA HIS A 38 -7.00 -0.24 -1.11
C HIS A 38 -7.72 0.71 -2.06
N GLN A 39 -7.90 1.98 -1.67
CA GLN A 39 -8.51 2.99 -2.55
C GLN A 39 -7.65 3.27 -3.79
N TYR A 40 -6.34 3.34 -3.61
CA TYR A 40 -5.42 3.51 -4.73
C TYR A 40 -5.41 2.29 -5.66
N ASP A 41 -5.33 1.07 -5.12
CA ASP A 41 -5.28 -0.18 -5.89
C ASP A 41 -6.57 -0.39 -6.71
N GLU A 42 -7.74 -0.05 -6.16
CA GLU A 42 -9.02 -0.11 -6.88
C GLU A 42 -9.07 0.92 -8.03
N CYS A 43 -8.62 2.15 -7.77
CA CYS A 43 -8.49 3.18 -8.80
C CYS A 43 -7.52 2.73 -9.90
N PHE A 44 -6.34 2.26 -9.51
CA PHE A 44 -5.28 1.85 -10.42
C PHE A 44 -5.70 0.68 -11.30
N GLN A 45 -6.35 -0.34 -10.75
CA GLN A 45 -6.85 -1.46 -11.56
C GLN A 45 -7.82 -0.99 -12.64
N THR A 46 -8.77 -0.12 -12.28
CA THR A 46 -9.74 0.44 -13.23
C THR A 46 -9.04 1.28 -14.30
N TRP A 47 -8.13 2.17 -13.88
CA TRP A 47 -7.34 2.98 -14.80
C TRP A 47 -6.49 2.11 -15.72
N PHE A 48 -5.85 1.08 -15.18
CA PHE A 48 -4.98 0.19 -15.92
C PHE A 48 -5.74 -0.54 -17.03
N THR A 49 -6.89 -1.15 -16.71
CA THR A 49 -7.69 -1.91 -17.67
C THR A 49 -8.41 -1.02 -18.69
N GLU A 50 -8.95 0.11 -18.25
CA GLU A 50 -9.81 0.94 -19.09
C GLU A 50 -9.08 2.04 -19.86
N LYS A 51 -7.93 2.51 -19.36
CA LYS A 51 -7.18 3.63 -19.93
C LYS A 51 -5.82 3.18 -20.44
N PHE A 52 -4.96 2.72 -19.55
CA PHE A 52 -3.57 2.42 -19.89
C PHE A 52 -3.45 1.35 -20.97
N LEU A 53 -4.15 0.22 -20.83
CA LEU A 53 -4.14 -0.84 -21.85
C LEU A 53 -4.78 -0.43 -23.18
N LYS A 54 -5.59 0.64 -23.20
CA LYS A 54 -6.19 1.21 -24.43
C LYS A 54 -5.34 2.33 -25.04
N GLY A 55 -4.19 2.64 -24.43
CA GLY A 55 -3.25 3.66 -24.90
C GLY A 55 -3.49 5.07 -24.34
N ASP A 56 -4.44 5.23 -23.40
CA ASP A 56 -4.65 6.48 -22.67
C ASP A 56 -3.80 6.46 -21.40
N THR A 57 -2.77 7.31 -21.35
CA THR A 57 -1.80 7.36 -20.25
C THR A 57 -2.10 8.45 -19.22
N ASP A 58 -3.28 9.07 -19.26
CA ASP A 58 -3.65 10.11 -18.29
C ASP A 58 -3.89 9.50 -16.90
N ASP A 59 -2.95 9.71 -15.98
CA ASP A 59 -2.99 9.19 -14.59
C ASP A 59 -3.78 10.10 -13.63
N SER A 60 -4.35 11.20 -14.11
CA SER A 60 -4.98 12.26 -13.30
C SER A 60 -5.99 11.75 -12.27
N MET A 61 -6.72 10.68 -12.60
CA MET A 61 -7.73 10.08 -11.72
C MET A 61 -7.15 9.43 -10.46
N CYS A 62 -5.97 8.81 -10.54
CA CYS A 62 -5.35 8.09 -9.41
C CYS A 62 -4.13 8.82 -8.84
N SER A 63 -3.56 9.79 -9.55
CA SER A 63 -2.42 10.60 -9.13
C SER A 63 -2.56 11.23 -7.72
N PRO A 64 -3.69 11.85 -7.33
CA PRO A 64 -3.83 12.40 -5.98
C PRO A 64 -3.84 11.33 -4.89
N LEU A 65 -4.49 10.17 -5.15
CA LEU A 65 -4.51 9.02 -4.23
C LEU A 65 -3.10 8.44 -4.07
N LEU A 66 -2.37 8.30 -5.18
CA LEU A 66 -1.00 7.80 -5.18
C LEU A 66 -0.07 8.68 -4.34
N LYS A 67 -0.15 10.01 -4.47
CA LYS A 67 0.69 10.95 -3.71
C LYS A 67 0.49 10.82 -2.20
N VAL A 68 -0.77 10.68 -1.77
CA VAL A 68 -1.11 10.51 -0.35
C VAL A 68 -0.63 9.14 0.15
N TYR A 69 -0.87 8.08 -0.62
CA TYR A 69 -0.40 6.74 -0.30
C TYR A 69 1.13 6.65 -0.23
N GLN A 70 1.85 7.17 -1.22
CA GLN A 70 3.32 7.23 -1.24
C GLN A 70 3.87 7.94 -0.02
N SER A 71 3.30 9.10 0.34
CA SER A 71 3.76 9.87 1.51
C SER A 71 3.58 9.07 2.80
N CYS A 72 2.46 8.35 2.92
CA CYS A 72 2.18 7.46 4.05
C CYS A 72 3.21 6.32 4.13
N VAL A 73 3.45 5.64 3.01
CA VAL A 73 4.39 4.52 2.92
C VAL A 73 5.82 4.98 3.19
N GLN A 74 6.26 6.08 2.59
CA GLN A 74 7.60 6.63 2.83
C GLN A 74 7.85 6.94 4.30
N LYS A 75 6.84 7.48 5.01
CA LYS A 75 6.93 7.72 6.45
C LYS A 75 7.06 6.40 7.21
N ALA A 76 6.19 5.44 6.93
CA ALA A 76 6.19 4.15 7.61
C ALA A 76 7.47 3.32 7.34
N MET A 77 8.04 3.41 6.14
CA MET A 77 9.29 2.75 5.77
C MET A 77 10.49 3.33 6.54
N LYS A 78 10.53 4.66 6.75
CA LYS A 78 11.55 5.32 7.57
C LYS A 78 11.46 4.89 9.03
N GLU A 79 10.26 4.76 9.56
CA GLU A 79 10.02 4.33 10.95
C GLU A 79 10.43 2.86 11.17
N GLN A 80 10.30 2.01 10.14
CA GLN A 80 10.69 0.59 10.21
C GLN A 80 12.13 0.30 9.78
N GLN A 81 12.96 1.34 9.56
CA GLN A 81 14.36 1.20 9.09
C GLN A 81 14.51 0.37 7.80
N ILE A 82 13.55 0.47 6.87
CA ILE A 82 13.64 -0.17 5.56
C ILE A 82 14.44 0.78 4.63
N ASP A 83 15.61 0.35 4.19
CA ASP A 83 16.45 1.13 3.27
C ASP A 83 15.78 1.25 1.89
N LEU A 84 15.50 2.50 1.47
CA LEU A 84 14.84 2.81 0.20
C LEU A 84 15.83 2.98 -0.96
N GLY A 85 17.14 2.82 -0.70
CA GLY A 85 18.21 3.15 -1.63
C GLY A 85 18.16 2.35 -2.94
N ASP A 86 17.71 1.09 -2.90
CA ASP A 86 17.55 0.26 -4.09
C ASP A 86 16.21 0.45 -4.82
N VAL A 87 15.19 1.02 -4.16
CA VAL A 87 13.86 1.28 -4.74
C VAL A 87 13.85 2.56 -5.59
N VAL A 88 14.71 3.52 -5.26
CA VAL A 88 14.80 4.81 -5.97
C VAL A 88 15.71 4.74 -7.19
N LYS A 89 16.51 3.69 -7.33
CA LYS A 89 17.33 3.49 -8.54
C LYS A 89 16.41 3.24 -9.73
N ASN A 90 16.54 4.07 -10.76
CA ASN A 90 15.98 3.79 -12.07
C ASN A 90 16.71 2.59 -12.66
N HIS A 91 16.14 1.39 -12.51
CA HIS A 91 16.71 0.15 -13.06
C HIS A 91 16.48 0.02 -14.56
N LEU A 92 15.58 0.81 -15.14
CA LEU A 92 15.25 0.78 -16.56
C LEU A 92 15.92 1.95 -17.29
N ASN A 93 16.54 1.68 -18.46
CA ASN A 93 17.26 2.65 -19.30
C ASN A 93 18.59 3.11 -18.69
N THR A 94 19.37 2.16 -18.16
CA THR A 94 20.77 2.44 -17.77
C THR A 94 21.70 2.15 -18.95
N PRO A 95 22.76 2.93 -19.17
CA PRO A 95 23.72 2.70 -20.25
C PRO A 95 24.48 1.36 -20.11
N GLU A 96 24.35 0.67 -18.97
CA GLU A 96 24.98 -0.63 -18.72
C GLU A 96 24.31 -1.80 -19.47
N GLU A 97 23.06 -1.63 -19.92
CA GLU A 97 22.35 -2.63 -20.75
C GLU A 97 22.85 -2.67 -22.21
N CYS A 98 23.60 -1.65 -22.65
CA CYS A 98 24.14 -1.52 -24.01
C CYS A 98 25.55 -2.12 -24.17
N LYS A 99 25.83 -3.28 -23.56
CA LYS A 99 27.06 -4.03 -23.89
C LYS A 99 26.75 -5.05 -24.98
N PRO A 100 27.35 -4.95 -26.17
CA PRO A 100 27.21 -5.98 -27.18
C PRO A 100 27.78 -7.29 -26.65
N PRO A 101 27.14 -8.45 -26.96
CA PRO A 101 27.70 -9.75 -26.58
C PRO A 101 29.09 -9.90 -27.22
N SER A 102 30.06 -10.33 -26.41
CA SER A 102 31.45 -10.58 -26.81
C SER A 102 31.64 -11.92 -27.50
#